data_AF-A0A8E0VED4-F1
#
_entry.id   AF-A0A8E0VED4-F1
#
_cell.length_a   1.000
_cell.length_b   1.000
_cell.length_c   1.000
_cell.angle_alpha   90.00
_cell.angle_beta   90.00
_cell.angle_gamma   90.00
#
_symmetry.space_group_name_H-M   'P 1'
#
loop_
_entity.id
_entity.type
_entity.pdbx_description
1 polymer ?
#
loop_
_entity_poly.entity_id
_entity_poly.type
_entity_poly.pdbx_seq_one_letter_code
_entity_poly.pdbx_strand_id
1 'polypeptide(L)'
;MPILAPVYLLHPHGKIGQLMRSPLIKFINHSASFAIFIILLLIASMDSSTQESLRTRSEIRGPDPNKIEIFILWWVIGFVWSEMKQIWEEGFKAYVRQWWNWLDFLMLALYLTTVALRVVAMILRKTAKYGTEPTPRTEWPSADPTLLSEALFSIAHIFSFARIIFLFQSVPFRPSFYSLFGGRLVSSYQTLFWNLFGNSQVSHFEVRSVNSDTGHRETMPAARNTMIVGEILLLIYHAMAIIVLVNMLIAMMSNSFQTIQVSFP
;
A
#
# COMPACT_ATOMS: atom_id res chain seq x y z
N MET A 1 -21.13 -5.92 4.86
CA MET A 1 -21.61 -6.38 6.17
C MET A 1 -22.81 -5.62 6.74
N PRO A 2 -22.96 -4.27 6.65
CA PRO A 2 -23.96 -3.56 7.46
C PRO A 2 -25.43 -3.81 7.04
N ILE A 3 -25.72 -4.03 5.75
CA ILE A 3 -27.11 -4.23 5.28
C ILE A 3 -27.50 -5.72 5.28
N LEU A 4 -26.55 -6.63 5.14
CA LEU A 4 -26.78 -8.08 5.00
C LEU A 4 -26.81 -8.83 6.35
N ALA A 5 -26.18 -8.29 7.39
CA ALA A 5 -26.16 -8.90 8.72
C ALA A 5 -27.54 -8.94 9.41
N PRO A 6 -28.38 -7.88 9.37
CA PRO A 6 -29.73 -7.93 9.94
C PRO A 6 -30.65 -8.90 9.20
N VAL A 7 -30.54 -8.97 7.87
CA VAL A 7 -31.36 -9.86 7.01
C VAL A 7 -31.06 -11.34 7.28
N TYR A 8 -29.80 -11.68 7.53
CA TYR A 8 -29.40 -13.04 7.91
C TYR A 8 -29.92 -13.45 9.29
N LEU A 9 -29.90 -12.49 10.24
CA LEU A 9 -30.34 -12.72 11.61
C LEU A 9 -31.86 -12.90 11.71
N LEU A 10 -32.62 -12.22 10.83
CA LEU A 10 -34.07 -12.31 10.76
C LEU A 10 -34.58 -13.50 9.92
N HIS A 11 -33.79 -14.00 8.95
CA HIS A 11 -34.25 -15.10 8.09
C HIS A 11 -33.12 -16.10 7.74
N PRO A 12 -32.72 -16.97 8.70
CA PRO A 12 -31.56 -17.85 8.56
C PRO A 12 -31.73 -19.00 7.56
N HIS A 13 -32.98 -19.37 7.20
CA HIS A 13 -33.29 -20.49 6.30
C HIS A 13 -33.75 -20.08 4.89
N GLY A 14 -33.73 -18.78 4.56
CA GLY A 14 -34.09 -18.32 3.22
C GLY A 14 -33.02 -18.58 2.16
N LYS A 15 -33.42 -18.49 0.88
CA LYS A 15 -32.50 -18.56 -0.28
C LYS A 15 -31.31 -17.59 -0.15
N ILE A 16 -31.52 -16.43 0.48
CA ILE A 16 -30.49 -15.41 0.76
C ILE A 16 -29.49 -15.89 1.82
N GLY A 17 -29.94 -16.62 2.86
CA GLY A 17 -29.07 -17.20 3.89
C GLY A 17 -28.22 -18.36 3.36
N GLN A 18 -28.76 -19.16 2.44
CA GLN A 18 -28.03 -20.24 1.75
C GLN A 18 -27.01 -19.68 0.74
N LEU A 19 -27.38 -18.61 0.04
CA LEU A 19 -26.51 -17.85 -0.87
C LEU A 19 -25.34 -17.20 -0.10
N MET A 20 -25.58 -16.64 1.09
CA MET A 20 -24.52 -16.09 1.97
C MET A 20 -23.51 -17.10 2.50
N ARG A 21 -23.81 -18.40 2.47
CA ARG A 21 -22.84 -19.46 2.84
C ARG A 21 -21.82 -19.72 1.73
N SER A 22 -22.02 -19.16 0.53
CA SER A 22 -21.09 -19.29 -0.58
C SER A 22 -19.75 -18.60 -0.27
N PRO A 23 -18.61 -19.27 -0.52
CA PRO A 23 -17.27 -18.70 -0.30
C PRO A 23 -17.03 -17.41 -1.10
N LEU A 24 -17.65 -17.28 -2.26
CA LEU A 24 -17.60 -16.07 -3.10
C LEU A 24 -18.32 -14.88 -2.46
N ILE A 25 -19.42 -15.12 -1.74
CA ILE A 25 -20.17 -14.04 -1.07
C ILE A 25 -19.50 -13.61 0.23
N LYS A 26 -18.86 -14.53 0.95
CA LYS A 26 -17.97 -14.16 2.08
C LYS A 26 -16.82 -13.27 1.60
N PHE A 27 -16.19 -13.61 0.46
CA PHE A 27 -15.12 -12.83 -0.14
C PHE A 27 -15.59 -11.44 -0.63
N ILE A 28 -16.70 -11.37 -1.38
CA ILE A 28 -17.27 -10.10 -1.87
C ILE A 28 -17.72 -9.22 -0.70
N ASN A 29 -18.27 -9.81 0.36
CA ASN A 29 -18.78 -9.05 1.50
C ASN A 29 -17.65 -8.54 2.41
N HIS A 30 -16.55 -9.29 2.55
CA HIS A 30 -15.31 -8.83 3.19
C HIS A 30 -14.69 -7.67 2.40
N SER A 31 -14.58 -7.85 1.08
CA SER A 31 -14.11 -6.87 0.10
C SER A 31 -14.95 -5.58 0.09
N ALA A 32 -16.28 -5.71 0.12
CA ALA A 32 -17.21 -4.57 0.14
C ALA A 32 -17.18 -3.84 1.49
N SER A 33 -17.02 -4.56 2.60
CA SER A 33 -16.83 -3.94 3.93
C SER A 33 -15.56 -3.10 3.97
N PHE A 34 -14.51 -3.58 3.31
CA PHE A 34 -13.23 -2.88 3.18
C PHE A 34 -13.29 -1.67 2.25
N ALA A 35 -14.00 -1.77 1.12
CA ALA A 35 -14.24 -0.63 0.24
C ALA A 35 -15.06 0.48 0.92
N ILE A 36 -16.10 0.11 1.68
CA ILE A 36 -16.89 1.05 2.49
C ILE A 36 -16.02 1.70 3.57
N PHE A 37 -15.14 0.94 4.22
CA PHE A 37 -14.17 1.47 5.18
C PHE A 37 -13.26 2.52 4.54
N ILE A 38 -12.72 2.26 3.35
CA ILE A 38 -11.91 3.24 2.61
C ILE A 38 -12.71 4.49 2.22
N ILE A 39 -13.97 4.34 1.79
CA ILE A 39 -14.85 5.48 1.49
C ILE A 39 -15.10 6.31 2.75
N LEU A 40 -15.30 5.68 3.91
CA LEU A 40 -15.46 6.38 5.18
C LEU A 40 -14.19 7.13 5.59
N LEU A 41 -13.01 6.54 5.37
CA LEU A 41 -11.72 7.21 5.59
C LEU A 41 -11.52 8.42 4.67
N LEU A 42 -11.96 8.30 3.41
CA LEU A 42 -11.89 9.38 2.43
C LEU A 42 -12.87 10.51 2.76
N ILE A 43 -14.09 10.19 3.20
CA ILE A 43 -15.05 11.17 3.70
C ILE A 43 -14.53 11.85 4.98
N ALA A 44 -13.95 11.09 5.93
CA ALA A 44 -13.31 11.65 7.12
C ALA A 44 -12.18 12.62 6.78
N SER A 45 -11.47 12.37 5.67
CA SER A 45 -10.43 13.26 5.15
C SER A 45 -10.97 14.45 4.34
N MET A 46 -12.19 14.38 3.80
CA MET A 46 -12.80 15.40 2.95
C MET A 46 -13.79 16.31 3.70
N ASP A 47 -14.17 15.97 4.94
CA ASP A 47 -15.09 16.76 5.75
C ASP A 47 -14.47 18.13 6.06
N SER A 48 -14.78 19.07 5.17
CA SER A 48 -14.28 20.44 5.07
C SER A 48 -15.15 21.41 5.87
N SER A 49 -16.16 20.91 6.58
CA SER A 49 -17.18 21.70 7.26
C SER A 49 -16.74 22.27 8.62
N THR A 50 -15.49 22.09 9.05
CA THR A 50 -15.03 22.66 10.32
C THR A 50 -13.52 22.96 10.36
N GLN A 51 -12.99 23.68 9.36
CA GLN A 51 -11.56 24.04 9.31
C GLN A 51 -11.06 24.73 10.59
N GLU A 52 -11.91 25.50 11.27
CA GLU A 52 -11.59 26.17 12.53
C GLU A 52 -11.57 25.21 13.73
N SER A 53 -12.53 24.28 13.85
CA SER A 53 -12.50 23.28 14.93
C SER A 53 -11.40 22.24 14.72
N LEU A 54 -11.04 21.92 13.48
CA LEU A 54 -9.91 21.06 13.14
C LEU A 54 -8.58 21.73 13.50
N ARG A 55 -8.45 23.05 13.31
CA ARG A 55 -7.27 23.82 13.73
C ARG A 55 -7.11 23.79 15.26
N THR A 56 -8.14 24.19 16.00
CA THR A 56 -8.10 24.16 17.47
C THR A 56 -7.91 22.74 18.01
N ARG A 57 -8.47 21.72 17.35
CA ARG A 57 -8.28 20.31 17.70
C ARG A 57 -6.89 19.78 17.35
N SER A 58 -6.28 20.24 16.26
CA SER A 58 -4.90 19.89 15.87
C SER A 58 -3.85 20.49 16.80
N GLU A 59 -4.24 21.50 17.58
CA GLU A 59 -3.42 22.13 18.62
C GLU A 59 -3.59 21.45 19.99
N ILE A 60 -4.54 20.50 20.12
CA ILE A 60 -4.76 19.74 21.36
C ILE A 60 -4.09 18.36 21.24
N ARG A 61 -3.25 18.02 22.23
CA ARG A 61 -2.62 16.69 22.34
C ARG A 61 -3.67 15.67 22.77
N GLY A 62 -3.75 14.52 22.10
CA GLY A 62 -4.77 13.50 22.42
C GLY A 62 -6.21 14.00 22.33
N PRO A 63 -6.67 14.48 21.15
CA PRO A 63 -8.02 14.99 20.98
C PRO A 63 -9.06 13.88 21.17
N ASP A 64 -10.24 14.25 21.68
CA ASP A 64 -11.32 13.29 21.94
C ASP A 64 -11.82 12.62 20.65
N PRO A 65 -12.10 11.30 20.63
CA PRO A 65 -12.42 10.58 19.41
C PRO A 65 -13.63 11.15 18.68
N ASN A 66 -13.51 11.41 17.38
CA ASN A 66 -14.63 11.86 16.57
C ASN A 66 -15.65 10.73 16.38
N LYS A 67 -16.93 11.05 16.12
CA LYS A 67 -17.97 10.06 15.81
C LYS A 67 -17.55 9.13 14.66
N ILE A 68 -16.85 9.69 13.67
CA ILE A 68 -16.31 8.94 12.52
C ILE A 68 -15.14 8.04 12.95
N GLU A 69 -14.22 8.52 13.80
CA GLU A 69 -13.12 7.71 14.34
C GLU A 69 -13.64 6.53 15.17
N ILE A 70 -14.70 6.74 15.97
CA ILE A 70 -15.38 5.67 16.73
C ILE A 70 -15.98 4.63 15.77
N PHE A 71 -16.54 5.08 14.64
CA PHE A 71 -17.06 4.18 13.61
C PHE A 71 -15.94 3.38 12.93
N ILE A 72 -14.81 4.01 12.61
CA ILE A 72 -13.59 3.35 12.10
C ILE A 72 -13.08 2.30 13.09
N LEU A 73 -13.03 2.62 14.39
CA LEU A 73 -12.63 1.70 15.44
C LEU A 73 -13.52 0.45 15.50
N TRP A 74 -14.83 0.63 15.36
CA TRP A 74 -15.78 -0.49 15.28
C TRP A 74 -15.46 -1.44 14.12
N TRP A 75 -15.08 -0.90 12.96
CA TRP A 75 -14.63 -1.69 11.81
C TRP A 75 -13.31 -2.42 12.07
N VAL A 76 -12.32 -1.74 12.65
CA VAL A 76 -11.01 -2.33 12.97
C VAL A 76 -11.17 -3.53 13.90
N ILE A 77 -12.02 -3.42 14.93
CA ILE A 77 -12.34 -4.55 15.84
C ILE A 77 -12.94 -5.72 15.05
N GLY A 78 -13.84 -5.45 14.11
CA GLY A 78 -14.41 -6.47 13.22
C GLY A 78 -13.36 -7.18 12.37
N PHE A 79 -12.38 -6.44 11.84
CA PHE A 79 -11.29 -7.02 11.05
C PHE A 79 -10.31 -7.84 11.91
N VAL A 80 -9.97 -7.37 13.10
CA VAL A 80 -9.16 -8.13 14.06
C VAL A 80 -9.84 -9.45 14.40
N TRP A 81 -11.13 -9.41 14.71
CA TRP A 81 -11.91 -10.61 14.98
C TRP A 81 -11.96 -11.58 13.79
N SER A 82 -12.11 -11.07 12.56
CA SER A 82 -12.11 -11.93 11.37
C SER A 82 -10.77 -12.62 11.12
N GLU A 83 -9.65 -11.91 11.28
CA GLU A 83 -8.32 -12.51 11.10
C GLU A 83 -8.01 -13.53 12.21
N MET A 84 -8.44 -13.26 13.46
CA MET A 84 -8.28 -14.24 14.55
C MET A 84 -9.05 -15.54 14.26
N LYS A 85 -10.25 -15.45 13.70
CA LYS A 85 -10.99 -16.63 13.24
C LYS A 85 -10.27 -17.35 12.10
N GLN A 86 -9.74 -16.62 11.13
CA GLN A 86 -9.01 -17.23 10.01
C GLN A 86 -7.80 -18.03 10.50
N ILE A 87 -7.03 -17.48 11.45
CA ILE A 87 -5.90 -18.20 12.06
C ILE A 87 -6.37 -19.47 12.77
N TRP A 88 -7.51 -19.42 13.45
CA TRP A 88 -8.09 -20.57 14.15
C TRP A 88 -8.59 -21.67 13.19
N GLU A 89 -9.19 -21.29 12.07
CA GLU A 89 -9.78 -22.22 11.09
C GLU A 89 -8.74 -22.82 10.14
N GLU A 90 -7.77 -22.03 9.65
CA GLU A 90 -6.73 -22.48 8.71
C GLU A 90 -5.52 -23.10 9.42
N GLY A 91 -5.29 -22.71 10.68
CA GLY A 91 -4.12 -23.09 11.46
C GLY A 91 -2.92 -22.15 11.23
N PHE A 92 -2.24 -21.79 12.33
CA PHE A 92 -1.15 -20.80 12.34
C PHE A 92 -0.03 -21.07 11.31
N LYS A 93 0.40 -22.32 11.16
CA LYS A 93 1.49 -22.68 10.22
C LYS A 93 1.09 -22.48 8.74
N ALA A 94 -0.17 -22.70 8.41
CA ALA A 94 -0.68 -22.46 7.06
C ALA A 94 -0.83 -20.95 6.79
N TYR A 95 -1.32 -20.21 7.79
CA TYR A 95 -1.49 -18.76 7.73
C TYR A 95 -0.18 -18.02 7.45
N VAL A 96 0.88 -18.33 8.21
CA VAL A 96 2.18 -17.64 8.12
C VAL A 96 2.93 -17.94 6.82
N ARG A 97 2.61 -19.05 6.13
CA ARG A 97 3.24 -19.40 4.84
C ARG A 97 2.75 -18.50 3.69
N GLN A 98 1.59 -17.88 3.85
CA GLN A 98 1.00 -17.00 2.85
C GLN A 98 1.49 -15.56 3.07
N TRP A 99 2.37 -15.07 2.19
CA TRP A 99 2.91 -13.70 2.22
C TRP A 99 1.83 -12.61 2.24
N TRP A 100 0.67 -12.93 1.70
CA TRP A 100 -0.49 -12.06 1.67
C TRP A 100 -1.14 -11.86 3.04
N ASN A 101 -1.18 -12.92 3.86
CA ASN A 101 -1.69 -12.85 5.23
C ASN A 101 -0.76 -12.00 6.13
N TRP A 102 0.53 -11.96 5.82
CA TRP A 102 1.47 -11.04 6.47
C TRP A 102 1.13 -9.58 6.22
N LEU A 103 0.64 -9.23 5.02
CA LEU A 103 0.22 -7.85 4.72
C LEU A 103 -1.01 -7.47 5.55
N ASP A 104 -1.99 -8.38 5.62
CA ASP A 104 -3.20 -8.17 6.41
C ASP A 104 -2.91 -8.07 7.92
N PHE A 105 -2.02 -8.93 8.42
CA PHE A 105 -1.54 -8.89 9.80
C PHE A 105 -0.79 -7.58 10.12
N LEU A 106 0.14 -7.17 9.25
CA LEU A 106 0.91 -5.92 9.42
C LEU A 106 -0.01 -4.70 9.42
N MET A 107 -0.95 -4.63 8.48
CA MET A 107 -1.92 -3.55 8.40
C MET A 107 -2.75 -3.44 9.69
N LEU A 108 -3.28 -4.57 10.21
CA LEU A 108 -4.05 -4.55 11.45
C LEU A 108 -3.19 -4.24 12.68
N ALA A 109 -1.94 -4.70 12.71
CA ALA A 109 -1.00 -4.35 13.77
C ALA A 109 -0.75 -2.84 13.80
N LEU A 110 -0.61 -2.18 12.65
CA LEU A 110 -0.46 -0.73 12.54
C LEU A 110 -1.72 0.02 13.00
N TYR A 111 -2.91 -0.46 12.65
CA TYR A 111 -4.17 0.09 13.16
C TYR A 111 -4.27 -0.06 14.68
N LEU A 112 -4.01 -1.24 15.25
CA LEU A 112 -4.04 -1.47 16.69
C LEU A 112 -3.03 -0.59 17.44
N THR A 113 -1.82 -0.44 16.89
CA THR A 113 -0.77 0.43 17.46
C THR A 113 -1.22 1.89 17.47
N THR A 114 -1.87 2.35 16.39
CA THR A 114 -2.44 3.69 16.32
C THR A 114 -3.46 3.93 17.43
N VAL A 115 -4.39 2.98 17.64
CA VAL A 115 -5.41 3.07 18.70
C VAL A 115 -4.76 3.09 20.07
N ALA A 116 -3.78 2.22 20.32
CA ALA A 116 -3.06 2.17 21.59
C ALA A 116 -2.37 3.51 21.90
N LEU A 117 -1.69 4.11 20.91
CA LEU A 117 -1.03 5.40 21.07
C LEU A 117 -2.04 6.55 21.31
N ARG A 118 -3.21 6.52 20.65
CA ARG A 118 -4.31 7.48 20.90
C ARG A 118 -4.84 7.36 22.33
N VAL A 119 -4.98 6.14 22.85
CA VAL A 119 -5.38 5.90 24.25
C VAL A 119 -4.32 6.40 25.22
N VAL A 120 -3.04 6.14 24.94
CA VAL A 120 -1.92 6.66 25.74
C VAL A 120 -1.93 8.19 25.76
N ALA A 121 -2.11 8.84 24.61
CA ALA A 121 -2.22 10.29 24.52
C ALA A 121 -3.39 10.83 25.37
N MET A 122 -4.56 10.18 25.32
CA MET A 122 -5.71 10.54 26.15
C MET A 122 -5.45 10.37 27.66
N ILE A 123 -4.79 9.28 28.07
CA ILE A 123 -4.46 9.01 29.48
C ILE A 123 -3.47 10.05 29.99
N LEU A 124 -2.41 10.33 29.23
CA LEU A 124 -1.38 11.31 29.59
C LEU A 124 -1.97 12.73 29.71
N ARG A 125 -2.94 13.08 28.85
CA ARG A 125 -3.73 14.31 28.93
C ARG A 125 -4.55 14.37 30.21
N LYS A 126 -5.34 13.33 30.50
CA LYS A 126 -6.17 13.27 31.72
C LYS A 126 -5.36 13.25 33.02
N THR A 127 -4.13 12.73 32.97
CA THR A 127 -3.22 12.68 34.12
C THR A 127 -2.43 14.00 34.30
N ALA A 128 -2.69 15.02 33.47
CA ALA A 128 -1.98 16.31 33.45
C ALA A 128 -0.45 16.20 33.30
N LYS A 129 0.06 15.06 32.81
CA LYS A 129 1.51 14.85 32.58
C LYS A 129 2.04 15.61 31.37
N TYR A 130 1.15 16.12 30.51
CA TYR A 130 1.51 16.87 29.31
C TYR A 130 1.82 18.35 29.51
N GLY A 131 1.64 18.88 30.73
CA GLY A 131 1.80 20.31 31.00
C GLY A 131 0.55 21.12 30.66
N THR A 132 0.73 22.40 30.35
CA THR A 132 -0.35 23.38 30.11
C THR A 132 -0.97 23.22 28.72
N GLU A 133 -2.29 22.98 28.65
CA GLU A 133 -3.07 23.00 27.40
C GLU A 133 -3.76 24.37 27.22
N PRO A 134 -3.89 24.91 25.99
CA PRO A 134 -3.38 24.40 24.70
C PRO A 134 -1.91 24.80 24.43
N THR A 135 -1.15 23.94 23.71
CA THR A 135 0.24 24.22 23.30
C THR A 135 0.36 24.08 21.77
N PRO A 136 0.95 25.06 21.06
CA PRO A 136 1.11 24.98 19.61
C PRO A 136 1.95 23.74 19.18
N ARG A 137 1.60 23.16 18.03
CA ARG A 137 2.18 21.90 17.51
C ARG A 137 3.71 21.94 17.34
N THR A 138 4.28 23.13 17.12
CA THR A 138 5.73 23.36 16.99
C THR A 138 6.51 23.08 18.27
N GLU A 139 5.86 23.16 19.43
CA GLU A 139 6.47 22.95 20.74
C GLU A 139 6.25 21.52 21.25
N TRP A 140 5.71 20.64 20.40
CA TRP A 140 5.49 19.24 20.78
C TRP A 140 6.80 18.47 20.75
N PRO A 141 7.02 17.58 21.74
CA PRO A 141 8.21 16.73 21.73
C PRO A 141 8.19 15.83 20.48
N SER A 142 9.36 15.58 19.90
CA SER A 142 9.49 14.78 18.66
C SER A 142 8.94 13.35 18.80
N ALA A 143 8.86 12.83 20.02
CA ALA A 143 8.32 11.51 20.36
C ALA A 143 6.87 11.58 20.91
N ASP A 144 6.09 12.62 20.57
CA ASP A 144 4.71 12.71 21.02
C ASP A 144 3.85 11.55 20.45
N PRO A 145 3.13 10.79 21.29
CA PRO A 145 2.33 9.65 20.83
C PRO A 145 1.17 10.06 19.91
N THR A 146 0.69 11.32 19.98
CA THR A 146 -0.30 11.83 19.02
C THR A 146 0.29 11.89 17.62
N LEU A 147 1.49 12.46 17.47
CA LEU A 147 2.20 12.54 16.18
C LEU A 147 2.55 11.15 15.64
N LEU A 148 3.06 10.27 16.52
CA LEU A 148 3.39 8.90 16.13
C LEU A 148 2.15 8.13 15.67
N SER A 149 1.01 8.33 16.34
CA SER A 149 -0.26 7.72 15.94
C SER A 149 -0.75 8.23 14.58
N GLU A 150 -0.59 9.52 14.26
CA GLU A 150 -0.95 10.09 12.95
C GLU A 150 -0.10 9.51 11.81
N ALA A 151 1.20 9.36 12.04
CA ALA A 151 2.12 8.76 11.09
C ALA A 151 1.76 7.27 10.84
N LEU A 152 1.59 6.49 11.90
CA LEU A 152 1.24 5.08 11.80
C LEU A 152 -0.14 4.85 11.16
N PHE A 153 -1.10 5.73 11.44
CA PHE A 153 -2.42 5.70 10.82
C PHE A 153 -2.34 5.90 9.29
N SER A 154 -1.54 6.87 8.85
CA SER A 154 -1.29 7.13 7.42
C SER A 154 -0.60 5.93 6.73
N ILE A 155 0.36 5.30 7.40
CA ILE A 155 1.02 4.10 6.88
C ILE A 155 0.03 2.94 6.79
N ALA A 156 -0.80 2.72 7.82
CA ALA A 156 -1.86 1.71 7.81
C ALA A 156 -2.84 1.93 6.64
N HIS A 157 -3.18 3.19 6.35
CA HIS A 157 -4.00 3.54 5.19
C HIS A 157 -3.35 3.12 3.87
N ILE A 158 -2.05 3.36 3.67
CA ILE A 158 -1.34 2.95 2.44
C ILE A 158 -1.41 1.43 2.27
N PHE A 159 -1.14 0.66 3.33
CA PHE A 159 -1.27 -0.79 3.29
C PHE A 159 -2.71 -1.24 3.05
N SER A 160 -3.69 -0.49 3.55
CA SER A 160 -5.09 -0.75 3.27
C SER A 160 -5.41 -0.60 1.77
N PHE A 161 -4.91 0.44 1.10
CA PHE A 161 -5.06 0.57 -0.36
C PHE A 161 -4.37 -0.55 -1.13
N ALA A 162 -3.22 -1.03 -0.65
CA ALA A 162 -2.53 -2.16 -1.26
C ALA A 162 -3.40 -3.44 -1.27
N ARG A 163 -4.31 -3.61 -0.30
CA ARG A 163 -5.27 -4.74 -0.25
C ARG A 163 -6.25 -4.75 -1.44
N ILE A 164 -6.53 -3.60 -2.08
CA ILE A 164 -7.38 -3.54 -3.28
C ILE A 164 -6.74 -4.27 -4.47
N ILE A 165 -5.41 -4.31 -4.55
CA ILE A 165 -4.68 -5.02 -5.62
C ILE A 165 -5.03 -6.53 -5.62
N PHE A 166 -5.35 -7.08 -4.45
CA PHE A 166 -5.75 -8.47 -4.27
C PHE A 166 -7.18 -8.75 -4.75
N LEU A 167 -8.04 -7.75 -4.70
CA LEU A 167 -9.39 -7.84 -5.23
C LEU A 167 -9.37 -7.99 -6.74
N PHE A 168 -8.51 -7.24 -7.43
CA PHE A 168 -8.29 -7.39 -8.88
C PHE A 168 -7.69 -8.76 -9.26
N GLN A 169 -6.98 -9.39 -8.33
CA GLN A 169 -6.53 -10.77 -8.48
C GLN A 169 -7.67 -11.82 -8.38
N SER A 170 -8.86 -11.49 -7.91
CA SER A 170 -9.94 -12.48 -7.81
C SER A 170 -10.91 -12.47 -8.99
N VAL A 171 -10.92 -11.41 -9.81
CA VAL A 171 -11.89 -11.24 -10.89
C VAL A 171 -11.48 -12.08 -12.11
N PRO A 172 -12.38 -12.90 -12.70
CA PRO A 172 -12.09 -13.70 -13.90
C PRO A 172 -11.84 -12.86 -15.17
N PHE A 173 -11.84 -11.53 -15.09
CA PHE A 173 -11.37 -10.60 -16.13
C PHE A 173 -9.83 -10.57 -16.25
N ARG A 174 -9.19 -11.69 -15.90
CA ARG A 174 -7.75 -11.90 -15.93
C ARG A 174 -7.16 -12.29 -17.30
N PRO A 175 -7.89 -12.69 -18.36
CA PRO A 175 -7.22 -12.94 -19.62
C PRO A 175 -6.92 -11.66 -20.40
N SER A 176 -7.62 -10.53 -20.22
CA SER A 176 -7.51 -9.38 -21.14
C SER A 176 -6.58 -8.24 -20.69
N PHE A 177 -6.39 -7.99 -19.39
CA PHE A 177 -5.58 -6.84 -18.94
C PHE A 177 -4.06 -7.11 -18.93
N TYR A 178 -3.62 -8.33 -18.56
CA TYR A 178 -2.21 -8.71 -18.61
C TYR A 178 -1.73 -9.20 -19.98
N SER A 179 -2.62 -9.79 -20.81
CA SER A 179 -2.19 -10.40 -22.07
C SER A 179 -2.18 -9.45 -23.27
N LEU A 180 -3.03 -8.41 -23.29
CA LEU A 180 -3.21 -7.61 -24.52
C LEU A 180 -2.40 -6.30 -24.54
N PHE A 181 -2.21 -5.63 -23.40
CA PHE A 181 -1.43 -4.37 -23.33
C PHE A 181 -0.14 -4.48 -22.49
N GLY A 182 -0.10 -5.39 -21.51
CA GLY A 182 0.99 -5.46 -20.53
C GLY A 182 2.12 -6.44 -20.86
N GLY A 183 1.81 -7.65 -21.34
CA GLY A 183 2.79 -8.75 -21.32
C GLY A 183 4.10 -8.50 -22.06
N ARG A 184 4.10 -7.75 -23.17
CA ARG A 184 5.34 -7.47 -23.92
C ARG A 184 5.98 -6.14 -23.52
N LEU A 185 5.20 -5.06 -23.37
CA LEU A 185 5.72 -3.73 -23.01
C LEU A 185 6.11 -3.62 -21.54
N VAL A 186 5.36 -4.24 -20.63
CA VAL A 186 5.71 -4.30 -19.20
C VAL A 186 6.95 -5.14 -18.99
N SER A 187 7.11 -6.24 -19.74
CA SER A 187 8.36 -7.02 -19.72
C SER A 187 9.53 -6.22 -20.27
N SER A 188 9.36 -5.45 -21.36
CA SER A 188 10.40 -4.54 -21.86
C SER A 188 10.74 -3.44 -20.84
N TYR A 189 9.74 -2.80 -20.23
CA TYR A 189 9.93 -1.78 -19.19
C TYR A 189 10.62 -2.35 -17.95
N GLN A 190 10.18 -3.51 -17.46
CA GLN A 190 10.78 -4.20 -16.33
C GLN A 190 12.23 -4.58 -16.63
N THR A 191 12.53 -5.00 -17.86
CA THR A 191 13.90 -5.28 -18.31
C THR A 191 14.75 -4.01 -18.30
N LEU A 192 14.25 -2.89 -18.82
CA LEU A 192 14.93 -1.58 -18.78
C LEU A 192 15.15 -1.06 -17.35
N PHE A 193 14.16 -1.27 -16.46
CA PHE A 193 14.26 -0.92 -15.05
C PHE A 193 15.36 -1.72 -14.35
N TRP A 194 15.43 -3.05 -14.54
CA TRP A 194 16.49 -3.87 -13.96
C TRP A 194 17.87 -3.64 -14.60
N ASN A 195 17.88 -3.27 -15.90
CA ASN A 195 19.09 -2.82 -16.60
C ASN A 195 19.71 -1.59 -15.92
N LEU A 196 18.90 -0.61 -15.50
CA LEU A 196 19.38 0.59 -14.81
C LEU A 196 20.20 0.27 -13.54
N PHE A 197 19.92 -0.85 -12.88
CA PHE A 197 20.62 -1.34 -11.69
C PHE A 197 21.70 -2.39 -12.00
N GLY A 198 22.02 -2.61 -13.28
CA GLY A 198 23.07 -3.54 -13.73
C GLY A 198 22.73 -5.02 -13.63
N ASN A 199 21.46 -5.39 -13.43
CA ASN A 199 21.05 -6.74 -13.06
C ASN A 199 20.53 -7.63 -14.22
N SER A 200 20.84 -7.32 -15.48
CA SER A 200 20.38 -8.13 -16.62
C SER A 200 21.45 -9.06 -17.19
N GLN A 201 21.00 -10.24 -17.66
CA GLN A 201 21.83 -11.14 -18.46
C GLN A 201 21.77 -10.71 -19.93
N VAL A 202 22.92 -10.36 -20.51
CA VAL A 202 23.07 -9.90 -21.91
C VAL A 202 22.54 -10.92 -22.94
N SER A 203 22.33 -12.17 -22.53
CA SER A 203 21.84 -13.28 -23.35
C SER A 203 20.38 -13.14 -23.83
N HIS A 204 19.62 -12.13 -23.37
CA HIS A 204 18.22 -11.94 -23.77
C HIS A 204 18.03 -11.22 -25.12
N PHE A 205 19.08 -10.63 -25.69
CA PHE A 205 18.97 -9.84 -26.92
C PHE A 205 19.38 -10.61 -28.19
N GLU A 206 19.92 -11.83 -28.06
CA GLU A 206 20.26 -12.68 -29.21
C GLU A 206 18.99 -13.30 -29.83
N VAL A 207 18.69 -12.90 -31.07
CA VAL A 207 17.62 -13.52 -31.86
C VAL A 207 18.09 -14.88 -32.36
N ARG A 208 17.61 -15.94 -31.71
CA ARG A 208 17.95 -17.32 -32.02
C ARG A 208 16.76 -18.00 -32.70
N SER A 209 16.94 -18.53 -33.91
CA SER A 209 15.94 -19.36 -34.57
C SER A 209 16.17 -20.82 -34.26
N VAL A 210 15.10 -21.58 -34.19
CA VAL A 210 15.17 -23.05 -34.14
C VAL A 210 15.25 -23.53 -35.59
N ASN A 211 16.33 -24.22 -35.95
CA ASN A 211 16.44 -24.83 -37.27
C ASN A 211 15.48 -26.03 -37.34
N SER A 212 14.58 -26.04 -38.32
CA SER A 212 13.45 -26.99 -38.39
C SER A 212 13.89 -28.44 -38.58
N ASP A 213 15.08 -28.68 -39.13
CA ASP A 213 15.52 -30.03 -39.49
C ASP A 213 16.37 -30.70 -38.40
N THR A 214 17.07 -29.91 -37.57
CA THR A 214 17.94 -30.44 -36.49
C THR A 214 17.46 -30.07 -35.08
N GLY A 215 16.49 -29.16 -34.95
CA GLY A 215 15.95 -28.69 -33.67
C GLY A 215 16.95 -27.86 -32.83
N HIS A 216 18.19 -27.68 -33.30
CA HIS A 216 19.18 -26.88 -32.61
C HIS A 216 18.92 -25.38 -32.80
N ARG A 217 19.11 -24.63 -31.72
CA ARG A 217 18.92 -23.17 -31.70
C ARG A 217 20.15 -22.49 -32.26
N GLU A 218 20.06 -22.03 -33.50
CA GLU A 218 21.13 -21.34 -34.20
C GLU A 218 20.88 -19.83 -34.20
N THR A 219 21.92 -19.04 -33.95
CA THR A 219 21.85 -17.57 -33.99
C THR A 219 21.57 -17.13 -35.41
N MET A 220 20.52 -16.32 -35.63
CA MET A 220 20.17 -15.85 -36.96
C MET A 220 21.16 -14.76 -37.40
N PRO A 221 22.05 -15.00 -38.40
CA PRO A 221 22.97 -13.96 -38.87
C PRO A 221 22.23 -12.81 -39.58
N ALA A 222 21.03 -13.07 -40.12
CA ALA A 222 20.18 -12.06 -40.73
C ALA A 222 19.64 -11.01 -39.74
N ALA A 223 19.49 -11.37 -38.46
CA ALA A 223 19.02 -10.45 -37.41
C ALA A 223 20.17 -9.66 -36.74
N ARG A 224 21.42 -9.86 -37.19
CA ARG A 224 22.61 -9.22 -36.62
C ARG A 224 22.51 -7.70 -36.59
N ASN A 225 22.01 -7.09 -37.67
CA ASN A 225 21.86 -5.64 -37.73
C ASN A 225 20.86 -5.12 -36.69
N THR A 226 19.74 -5.81 -36.50
CA THR A 226 18.73 -5.44 -35.50
C THR A 226 19.26 -5.62 -34.07
N MET A 227 20.07 -6.65 -33.83
CA MET A 227 20.74 -6.88 -32.54
C MET A 227 21.72 -5.76 -32.20
N ILE A 228 22.57 -5.37 -33.15
CA ILE A 228 23.54 -4.26 -32.99
C ILE A 228 22.81 -2.95 -32.71
N VAL A 229 21.72 -2.66 -33.44
CA VAL A 229 20.92 -1.45 -33.20
C VAL A 229 20.31 -1.47 -31.80
N GLY A 230 19.80 -2.62 -31.33
CA GLY A 230 19.25 -2.78 -29.98
C GLY A 230 20.30 -2.57 -28.88
N GLU A 231 21.52 -3.07 -29.08
CA GLU A 231 22.63 -2.91 -28.14
C GLU A 231 23.11 -1.45 -28.04
N ILE A 232 23.25 -0.77 -29.19
CA ILE A 232 23.60 0.66 -29.23
C ILE A 232 22.52 1.51 -28.53
N LEU A 233 21.25 1.24 -28.79
CA LEU A 233 20.14 1.96 -28.11
C LEU A 233 20.16 1.74 -26.60
N LEU A 234 20.47 0.53 -26.13
CA LEU A 234 20.58 0.23 -24.71
C LEU A 234 21.78 0.94 -24.07
N LEU A 235 22.90 1.06 -24.79
CA LEU A 235 24.09 1.79 -24.33
C LEU A 235 23.80 3.30 -24.20
N ILE A 236 23.12 3.88 -25.19
CA ILE A 236 22.67 5.29 -25.15
C ILE A 236 21.72 5.51 -23.96
N TYR A 237 20.79 4.59 -23.72
CA TYR A 237 19.87 4.64 -22.57
C TYR A 237 20.62 4.69 -21.23
N HIS A 238 21.62 3.82 -21.01
CA HIS A 238 22.40 3.83 -19.78
C HIS A 238 23.25 5.09 -19.63
N ALA A 239 23.90 5.55 -20.71
CA ALA A 239 24.68 6.77 -20.69
C ALA A 239 23.81 7.98 -20.31
N MET A 240 22.63 8.11 -20.93
CA MET A 240 21.67 9.16 -20.59
C MET A 240 21.20 9.06 -19.14
N ALA A 241 20.84 7.88 -18.67
CA ALA A 241 20.35 7.68 -17.30
C ALA A 241 21.42 8.07 -16.27
N ILE A 242 22.68 7.67 -16.47
CA ILE A 242 23.79 8.03 -15.58
C ILE A 242 24.05 9.54 -15.59
N ILE A 243 24.10 10.16 -16.78
CA ILE A 243 24.32 11.61 -16.90
C ILE A 243 23.21 12.38 -16.17
N VAL A 244 21.95 12.00 -16.36
CA VAL A 244 20.81 12.65 -15.69
C VAL A 244 20.87 12.46 -14.17
N LEU A 245 21.17 11.24 -13.69
CA LEU A 245 21.29 10.96 -12.26
C LEU A 245 22.44 11.74 -11.63
N VAL A 246 23.60 11.80 -12.27
CA VAL A 246 24.77 12.56 -11.79
C VAL A 246 24.45 14.05 -11.77
N ASN A 247 23.84 14.60 -12.82
CA ASN A 247 23.47 16.01 -12.87
C ASN A 247 22.46 16.37 -11.78
N MET A 248 21.46 15.50 -11.52
CA MET A 248 20.51 15.69 -10.42
C MET A 248 21.17 15.58 -9.05
N LEU A 249 22.12 14.66 -8.87
CA LEU A 249 22.87 14.51 -7.61
C LEU A 249 23.77 15.73 -7.35
N ILE A 250 24.48 16.22 -8.36
CA ILE A 250 25.31 17.42 -8.26
C ILE A 250 24.43 18.63 -7.92
N ALA A 251 23.27 18.79 -8.57
CA ALA A 251 22.36 19.89 -8.27
C ALA A 251 21.82 19.80 -6.82
N MET A 252 21.44 18.60 -6.37
CA MET A 252 20.93 18.37 -5.02
C MET A 252 22.01 18.62 -3.95
N MET A 253 23.23 18.10 -4.16
CA MET A 253 24.34 18.33 -3.24
C MET A 253 24.81 19.78 -3.26
N SER A 254 24.88 20.43 -4.42
CA SER A 254 25.27 21.85 -4.53
C SER A 254 24.31 22.76 -3.76
N ASN A 255 22.99 22.56 -3.92
CA ASN A 255 21.99 23.28 -3.14
C ASN A 255 22.07 22.98 -1.64
N SER A 256 22.33 21.71 -1.28
CA SER A 256 22.53 21.33 0.12
C SER A 256 23.77 21.98 0.73
N PHE A 257 24.91 22.00 0.03
CA PHE A 257 26.13 22.66 0.48
C PHE A 257 25.95 24.17 0.61
N GLN A 258 25.29 24.83 -0.35
CA GLN A 258 24.98 26.26 -0.27
C GLN A 258 24.06 26.57 0.92
N THR A 259 23.06 25.74 1.18
CA THR A 259 22.14 25.90 2.33
C THR A 259 22.89 25.73 3.66
N ILE A 260 23.82 24.77 3.75
CA ILE A 260 24.64 24.54 4.93
C ILE A 260 25.65 25.68 5.13
N GLN A 261 26.27 26.21 4.07
CA GLN A 261 27.23 27.32 4.19
C GLN A 261 26.57 28.66 4.58
N VAL A 262 25.35 28.94 4.11
CA VAL A 262 24.63 30.18 4.46
C VAL A 262 24.05 30.13 5.88
N SER A 263 23.88 28.94 6.46
CA SER A 263 23.37 28.76 7.83
C SER A 263 24.45 28.89 8.92
N PHE A 264 25.72 29.11 8.55
CA PHE A 264 26.79 29.49 9.46
C PHE A 264 27.32 30.89 9.09
N PRO A 265 26.94 31.97 9.82
CA PRO A 265 27.76 33.17 9.90
C PRO A 265 29.01 32.93 10.77
#